data_AF-A0A3M6R9C6-F1
#
_entry.id   AF-A0A3M6R9C6-F1
#
_cell.length_a   1.000
_cell.length_b   1.000
_cell.length_c   1.000
_cell.angle_alpha   90.00
_cell.angle_beta   90.00
_cell.angle_gamma   90.00
#
_symmetry.space_group_name_H-M   'P 1'
#
loop_
_entity.id
_entity.type
_entity.pdbx_description
1 polymer ?
#
loop_
_entity_poly.entity_id
_entity_poly.type
_entity_poly.pdbx_seq_one_letter_code
_entity_poly.pdbx_strand_id
1 'polypeptide(L)'
;MQVYKCGNTYSQTPCGHNAEKIMVTPAYQSSGQPDHQGSYTPTSRTEKLRQQIRTSQNKRRLHDLQNYLIPNLRRKIAADTEACEKSISDRDRSKIYWLKNVAKQNKKEMEEMLNQCQKKADAMTAKLRRLEEEAQSLSLSK
;
A
#
# COMPACT_ATOMS: atom_id res chain seq x y z
N MET A 1 -39.22 28.93 1.61
CA MET A 1 -37.98 28.13 1.78
C MET A 1 -37.33 28.58 3.09
N GLN A 2 -36.97 27.67 4.00
CA GLN A 2 -36.41 28.03 5.31
C GLN A 2 -34.87 28.09 5.21
N VAL A 3 -34.27 29.19 5.66
CA VAL A 3 -32.81 29.39 5.62
C VAL A 3 -32.34 29.83 7.00
N TYR A 4 -31.25 29.26 7.48
CA TYR A 4 -30.64 29.54 8.79
C TYR A 4 -29.36 30.34 8.60
N LYS A 5 -29.11 31.31 9.49
CA LYS A 5 -27.87 32.09 9.50
C LYS A 5 -26.81 31.36 10.33
N CYS A 6 -25.69 31.02 9.70
CA CYS A 6 -24.56 30.29 10.27
C CYS A 6 -23.32 31.19 10.29
N GLY A 7 -23.21 32.07 11.29
CA GLY A 7 -22.15 33.09 11.31
C GLY A 7 -22.27 34.04 10.11
N ASN A 8 -21.29 33.98 9.18
CA ASN A 8 -21.26 34.79 7.96
C ASN A 8 -21.82 34.07 6.71
N THR A 9 -22.31 32.83 6.85
CA THR A 9 -22.87 32.04 5.75
C THR A 9 -24.32 31.64 6.02
N TYR A 10 -25.01 31.14 4.99
CA TYR A 10 -26.40 30.71 5.08
C TYR A 10 -26.52 29.22 4.77
N SER A 11 -27.35 28.51 5.52
CA SER A 11 -27.58 27.07 5.35
C SER A 11 -29.06 26.75 5.24
N GLN A 12 -29.38 25.68 4.50
CA GLN A 12 -30.73 25.11 4.44
C GLN A 12 -31.01 24.14 5.59
N THR A 13 -29.97 23.79 6.37
CA THR A 13 -30.06 22.96 7.58
C THR A 13 -29.62 23.76 8.82
N PRO A 14 -30.25 23.55 10.00
CA PRO A 14 -29.88 24.26 11.23
C PRO A 14 -28.41 24.01 11.60
N CYS A 15 -27.74 25.05 12.10
CA CYS A 15 -26.32 25.03 12.45
C CYS A 15 -26.10 25.65 13.83
N GLY A 16 -25.47 24.90 14.73
CA GLY A 16 -25.17 25.34 16.10
C GLY A 16 -26.36 25.30 17.07
N HIS A 17 -26.09 25.63 18.33
CA HIS A 17 -27.07 25.51 19.43
C HIS A 17 -28.13 26.62 19.44
N ASN A 18 -28.01 27.67 18.62
CA ASN A 18 -28.95 28.81 18.55
C ASN A 18 -29.19 29.27 17.10
N ALA A 19 -29.65 28.37 16.23
CA ALA A 19 -29.87 28.69 14.82
C ALA A 19 -31.06 29.67 14.65
N GLU A 20 -30.77 30.92 14.27
CA GLU A 20 -31.79 31.93 13.99
C GLU A 20 -32.46 31.64 12.63
N LYS A 21 -33.77 31.37 12.68
CA LYS A 21 -34.57 30.97 11.51
C LYS A 21 -35.04 32.21 10.75
N ILE A 22 -34.62 32.35 9.50
CA ILE A 22 -35.07 33.43 8.62
C ILE A 22 -36.19 32.90 7.72
N MET A 23 -37.39 33.45 7.88
CA MET A 23 -38.52 33.20 6.97
C MET A 23 -38.35 34.09 5.73
N VAL A 24 -37.96 33.50 4.61
CA VAL A 24 -37.96 34.19 3.32
C VAL A 24 -39.37 34.13 2.75
N THR A 25 -40.16 35.17 2.98
CA THR A 25 -41.45 35.40 2.33
C THR A 25 -41.18 35.94 0.92
N PRO A 26 -41.65 35.28 -0.17
CA PRO A 26 -41.53 35.84 -1.50
C PRO A 26 -42.41 37.08 -1.59
N ALA A 27 -41.82 38.26 -1.77
CA ALA A 27 -42.58 39.47 -2.05
C ALA A 27 -43.14 39.36 -3.48
N TYR A 28 -44.40 38.92 -3.59
CA TYR A 28 -45.18 39.19 -4.79
C TYR A 28 -45.62 40.66 -4.74
N GLN A 29 -44.93 41.52 -5.50
CA GLN A 29 -45.50 42.80 -5.90
C GLN A 29 -46.12 42.65 -7.28
N SER A 30 -47.45 42.66 -7.24
CA SER A 30 -48.37 42.80 -8.37
C SER A 30 -48.45 44.27 -8.78
N SER A 31 -48.30 44.55 -10.07
CA SER A 31 -48.87 45.72 -10.76
C SER A 31 -49.00 45.40 -12.25
N GLY A 32 -50.16 45.72 -12.83
CA GLY A 32 -50.76 44.99 -13.96
C GLY A 32 -50.50 45.46 -15.39
N GLN A 33 -50.71 44.49 -16.30
CA GLN A 33 -51.28 44.51 -17.68
C GLN A 33 -50.62 45.31 -18.83
N PRO A 34 -50.91 44.98 -20.12
CA PRO A 34 -51.00 43.65 -20.76
C PRO A 34 -50.33 43.57 -22.18
N ASP A 35 -50.34 42.36 -22.74
CA ASP A 35 -50.27 42.00 -24.16
C ASP A 35 -49.03 42.32 -25.01
N HIS A 36 -48.13 41.33 -25.10
CA HIS A 36 -47.66 40.87 -26.41
C HIS A 36 -47.43 39.35 -26.42
N GLN A 37 -48.16 38.69 -27.32
CA GLN A 37 -47.93 37.31 -27.72
C GLN A 37 -46.48 37.11 -28.16
N GLY A 38 -45.74 36.37 -27.35
CA GLY A 38 -44.52 35.71 -27.75
C GLY A 38 -44.41 34.46 -26.91
N SER A 39 -44.81 33.32 -27.47
CA SER A 39 -44.62 32.00 -26.86
C SER A 39 -43.12 31.70 -26.77
N TYR A 40 -42.44 32.30 -25.80
CA TYR A 40 -41.10 31.95 -25.39
C TYR A 40 -41.26 30.82 -24.37
N THR A 41 -41.04 29.58 -24.79
CA THR A 41 -41.01 28.44 -23.86
C THR A 41 -39.83 28.64 -22.88
N PRO A 42 -40.07 29.02 -21.61
CA PRO A 42 -39.01 29.39 -20.66
C PRO A 42 -38.15 28.18 -20.26
N THR A 43 -38.68 26.98 -20.52
CA THR A 43 -38.07 25.67 -20.25
C THR A 43 -36.81 25.44 -21.10
N SER A 44 -36.80 25.87 -22.37
CA SER A 44 -35.68 25.62 -23.29
C SER A 44 -34.44 26.46 -22.97
N ARG A 45 -34.60 27.75 -22.66
CA ARG A 45 -33.49 28.65 -22.37
C ARG A 45 -32.82 28.33 -21.03
N THR A 46 -33.62 28.05 -20.01
CA THR A 46 -33.12 27.69 -18.67
C THR A 46 -32.41 26.34 -18.70
N GLU A 47 -32.95 25.35 -19.43
CA GLU A 47 -32.32 24.04 -19.56
C GLU A 47 -31.02 24.11 -20.38
N LYS A 48 -30.98 24.92 -21.45
CA LYS A 48 -29.73 25.20 -22.19
C LYS A 48 -28.66 25.81 -21.29
N LEU A 49 -29.01 26.77 -20.44
CA LEU A 49 -28.08 27.38 -19.48
C LEU A 49 -27.57 26.35 -18.47
N ARG A 50 -28.46 25.53 -17.89
CA ARG A 50 -28.07 24.44 -16.97
C ARG A 50 -27.12 23.45 -17.65
N GLN A 51 -27.40 23.09 -18.91
CA GLN A 51 -26.55 22.19 -19.66
C GLN A 51 -25.17 22.79 -19.97
N GLN A 52 -25.09 24.08 -20.28
CA GLN A 52 -23.82 24.79 -20.48
C GLN A 52 -22.99 24.83 -19.18
N ILE A 53 -23.63 25.11 -18.04
CA ILE A 53 -22.97 25.11 -16.72
C ILE A 53 -22.42 23.72 -16.40
N ARG A 54 -23.23 22.66 -16.55
CA ARG A 54 -22.80 21.27 -16.34
C ARG A 54 -21.62 20.91 -17.25
N THR A 55 -21.68 21.29 -18.52
CA THR A 55 -20.62 21.01 -19.49
C THR A 55 -19.32 21.73 -19.13
N SER A 56 -19.39 23.00 -18.74
CA SER A 56 -18.24 23.79 -18.29
C SER A 56 -17.59 23.20 -17.03
N GLN A 57 -18.41 22.82 -16.04
CA GLN A 57 -17.93 22.15 -14.83
C GLN A 57 -17.28 20.80 -15.12
N ASN A 58 -17.90 19.99 -15.99
CA ASN A 58 -17.34 18.70 -16.40
C ASN A 58 -16.02 18.85 -17.16
N LYS A 59 -15.89 19.86 -18.03
CA LYS A 59 -14.63 20.15 -18.72
C LYS A 59 -13.50 20.48 -17.74
N ARG A 60 -13.77 21.32 -16.73
CA ARG A 60 -12.77 21.62 -15.67
C ARG A 60 -12.40 20.36 -14.88
N ARG A 61 -13.39 19.59 -14.44
CA ARG A 61 -13.14 18.33 -13.72
C ARG A 61 -12.34 17.34 -14.54
N LEU A 62 -12.65 17.21 -15.83
CA LEU A 62 -11.92 16.32 -16.74
C LEU A 62 -10.46 16.76 -16.89
N HIS A 63 -10.23 18.06 -17.09
CA HIS A 63 -8.89 18.63 -17.14
C HIS A 63 -8.10 18.31 -15.86
N ASP A 64 -8.69 18.53 -14.68
CA ASP A 64 -7.99 18.30 -13.42
C ASP A 64 -7.69 16.82 -13.17
N LEU A 65 -8.63 15.95 -13.53
CA LEU A 65 -8.44 14.50 -13.46
C LEU A 65 -7.30 14.05 -14.37
N GLN A 66 -7.32 14.48 -15.64
CA GLN A 66 -6.36 14.04 -16.65
C GLN A 66 -4.96 14.60 -16.41
N ASN A 67 -4.85 15.86 -15.98
CA ASN A 67 -3.57 16.56 -15.93
C ASN A 67 -2.92 16.56 -14.54
N TYR A 68 -3.70 16.37 -13.46
CA TYR A 68 -3.16 16.42 -12.11
C TYR A 68 -3.43 15.15 -11.32
N LEU A 69 -4.68 14.78 -11.07
CA LEU A 69 -4.96 13.67 -10.14
C LEU A 69 -4.45 12.32 -10.66
N ILE A 70 -4.79 11.94 -11.89
CA ILE A 70 -4.41 10.63 -12.44
C ILE A 70 -2.89 10.50 -12.57
N PRO A 71 -2.15 11.47 -13.14
CA PRO A 71 -0.70 11.39 -13.23
C PRO A 71 -0.02 11.34 -11.86
N ASN A 72 -0.49 12.11 -10.88
CA ASN A 72 0.07 12.10 -9.53
C ASN A 72 -0.14 10.76 -8.83
N LEU A 73 -1.34 10.19 -8.94
CA LEU A 73 -1.63 8.86 -8.39
C LEU A 73 -0.78 7.78 -9.06
N ARG A 74 -0.64 7.82 -10.39
CA ARG A 74 0.24 6.88 -11.12
C ARG A 74 1.69 6.95 -10.64
N ARG A 75 2.23 8.16 -10.45
CA ARG A 75 3.59 8.35 -9.93
C ARG A 75 3.75 7.82 -8.51
N LYS A 76 2.76 8.06 -7.64
CA LYS A 76 2.78 7.55 -6.27
C LYS A 76 2.73 6.02 -6.23
N ILE A 77 1.83 5.42 -7.02
CA ILE A 77 1.73 3.96 -7.15
C ILE A 77 3.05 3.37 -7.65
N ALA A 78 3.68 3.97 -8.65
CA ALA A 78 4.96 3.49 -9.16
C ALA A 78 6.07 3.55 -8.09
N ALA A 79 6.18 4.65 -7.36
CA ALA A 79 7.17 4.82 -6.29
C ALA A 79 6.93 3.84 -5.12
N ASP A 80 5.68 3.64 -4.71
CA ASP A 80 5.31 2.71 -3.63
C ASP A 80 5.60 1.26 -4.05
N THR A 81 5.35 0.90 -5.31
CA THR A 81 5.69 -0.41 -5.88
C THR A 81 7.21 -0.63 -5.90
N GLU A 82 7.99 0.32 -6.40
CA GLU A 82 9.46 0.24 -6.43
C GLU A 82 10.04 0.08 -5.01
N ALA A 83 9.51 0.82 -4.04
CA ALA A 83 9.92 0.70 -2.64
C ALA A 83 9.61 -0.69 -2.06
N CYS A 84 8.43 -1.24 -2.38
CA CYS A 84 8.04 -2.58 -1.96
C CYS A 84 8.95 -3.65 -2.57
N GLU A 85 9.17 -3.62 -3.88
CA GLU A 85 10.05 -4.55 -4.59
C GLU A 85 11.48 -4.51 -4.06
N LYS A 86 12.01 -3.29 -3.82
CA LYS A 86 13.33 -3.11 -3.20
C LYS A 86 13.40 -3.73 -1.81
N SER A 87 12.39 -3.49 -0.97
CA SER A 87 12.36 -4.05 0.38
C SER A 87 12.30 -5.58 0.38
N ILE A 88 11.60 -6.18 -0.60
CA ILE A 88 11.57 -7.64 -0.78
C ILE A 88 12.97 -8.13 -1.19
N SER A 89 13.57 -7.50 -2.20
CA SER A 89 14.90 -7.86 -2.70
C SER A 89 15.99 -7.77 -1.63
N ASP A 90 16.00 -6.69 -0.85
CA ASP A 90 16.96 -6.49 0.24
C ASP A 90 16.82 -7.59 1.31
N ARG A 91 15.57 -7.95 1.65
CA ARG A 91 15.30 -9.03 2.62
C ARG A 91 15.77 -10.39 2.11
N ASP A 92 15.52 -10.70 0.85
CA ASP A 92 15.96 -11.96 0.23
C ASP A 92 17.48 -12.05 0.15
N ARG A 93 18.15 -10.94 -0.20
CA ARG A 93 19.61 -10.87 -0.21
C ARG A 93 20.20 -11.11 1.17
N SER A 94 19.65 -10.50 2.22
CA SER A 94 20.06 -10.74 3.60
C SER A 94 19.87 -12.19 4.02
N LYS A 95 18.73 -12.81 3.64
CA LYS A 95 18.45 -14.21 3.93
C LYS A 95 19.44 -15.15 3.23
N ILE A 96 19.72 -14.93 1.95
CA ILE A 96 20.69 -15.73 1.18
C ILE A 96 22.09 -15.62 1.80
N TYR A 97 22.51 -14.40 2.16
CA TYR A 97 23.80 -14.18 2.80
C TYR A 97 23.91 -14.93 4.13
N TRP A 98 22.89 -14.87 4.98
CA TRP A 98 22.85 -15.58 6.23
C TRP A 98 22.92 -17.10 6.02
N LEU A 99 22.08 -17.66 5.13
CA LEU A 99 22.06 -19.08 4.83
C LEU A 99 23.42 -19.59 4.32
N LYS A 100 24.10 -18.81 3.48
CA LYS A 100 25.45 -19.15 2.99
C LYS A 100 26.46 -19.25 4.12
N ASN A 101 26.41 -18.31 5.07
CA ASN A 101 27.32 -18.32 6.22
C ASN A 101 27.05 -19.49 7.15
N VAL A 102 25.77 -19.80 7.43
CA VAL A 102 25.38 -20.97 8.21
C VAL A 102 25.84 -22.26 7.53
N ALA A 103 25.61 -22.42 6.22
CA ALA A 103 26.07 -23.59 5.49
C ALA A 103 27.60 -23.76 5.53
N LYS A 104 28.35 -22.66 5.44
CA LYS A 104 29.82 -22.68 5.56
C LYS A 104 30.26 -23.12 6.96
N GLN A 105 29.61 -22.60 8.00
CA GLN A 105 29.92 -22.94 9.38
C GLN A 105 29.59 -24.41 9.67
N ASN A 106 28.41 -24.89 9.29
CA ASN A 106 28.01 -26.28 9.44
C ASN A 106 28.98 -27.23 8.71
N LYS A 107 29.42 -26.88 7.50
CA LYS A 107 30.42 -27.67 6.77
C LYS A 107 31.73 -27.79 7.55
N LYS A 108 32.23 -26.68 8.09
CA LYS A 108 33.47 -26.66 8.90
C LYS A 108 33.34 -27.54 10.13
N GLU A 109 32.22 -27.44 10.86
CA GLU A 109 31.97 -28.25 12.06
C GLU A 109 31.87 -29.74 11.73
N MET A 110 31.21 -30.10 10.62
CA MET A 110 31.13 -31.48 10.14
C MET A 110 32.50 -32.04 9.78
N GLU A 111 33.33 -31.27 9.05
CA GLU A 111 34.71 -31.67 8.73
C GLU A 111 35.55 -31.87 9.99
N GLU A 112 35.39 -31.00 10.99
CA GLU A 112 36.10 -31.13 12.26
C GLU A 112 35.67 -32.39 13.03
N MET A 113 34.37 -32.65 13.12
CA MET A 113 33.85 -33.88 13.73
C MET A 113 34.31 -35.14 13.01
N LEU A 114 34.26 -35.15 11.68
CA LEU A 114 34.75 -36.28 10.88
C LEU A 114 36.24 -36.54 11.14
N ASN A 115 37.06 -35.50 11.16
CA ASN A 115 38.48 -35.62 11.47
C ASN A 115 38.72 -36.15 12.89
N GLN A 116 37.93 -35.74 13.88
CA GLN A 116 38.04 -36.26 15.24
C GLN A 116 37.62 -37.74 15.32
N CYS A 117 36.54 -38.12 14.65
CA CYS A 117 36.09 -39.51 14.56
C CYS A 117 37.14 -40.39 13.89
N GLN A 118 37.72 -39.95 12.77
CA GLN A 118 38.75 -40.69 12.05
C GLN A 118 39.99 -40.90 12.93
N LYS A 119 40.49 -39.83 13.58
CA LYS A 119 41.65 -39.95 14.50
C LYS A 119 41.38 -40.95 15.64
N LYS A 120 40.17 -40.96 16.19
CA LYS A 120 39.79 -41.92 17.23
C LYS A 120 39.74 -43.35 16.69
N ALA A 121 39.17 -43.54 15.50
CA ALA A 121 39.12 -44.84 14.84
C ALA A 121 40.54 -45.35 14.55
N ASP A 122 41.41 -44.54 13.96
CA ASP A 122 42.80 -44.89 13.65
C ASP A 122 43.58 -45.27 14.92
N ALA A 123 43.39 -44.53 16.01
CA ALA A 123 44.01 -44.83 17.30
C ALA A 123 43.53 -46.18 17.88
N MET A 124 42.25 -46.52 17.73
CA MET A 124 41.71 -47.81 18.17
C MET A 124 42.21 -48.95 17.29
N THR A 125 42.21 -48.78 15.97
CA THR A 125 42.77 -49.76 15.02
C THR A 125 44.25 -50.04 15.31
N ALA A 126 45.04 -49.00 15.61
CA ALA A 126 46.44 -49.16 15.98
C ALA A 126 46.62 -49.93 17.31
N LYS A 127 45.75 -49.69 18.29
CA LYS A 127 45.75 -50.45 19.55
C LYS A 127 45.39 -51.92 19.32
N LEU A 128 44.36 -52.18 18.51
CA LEU A 128 43.93 -53.54 18.17
C LEU A 128 45.06 -54.33 17.52
N ARG A 129 45.71 -53.75 16.50
CA ARG A 129 46.85 -54.39 15.82
C ARG A 129 47.99 -54.76 16.79
N ARG A 130 48.31 -53.88 17.75
CA ARG A 130 49.34 -54.19 18.76
C ARG A 130 48.94 -55.37 19.65
N LEU A 131 47.68 -55.44 20.07
CA LEU A 131 47.18 -56.55 20.87
C LEU A 131 47.18 -57.87 20.07
N GLU A 132 46.86 -57.82 18.78
CA GLU A 132 46.94 -58.97 17.88
C GLU A 132 48.39 -59.47 17.71
N GLU A 133 49.35 -58.56 17.52
CA GLU A 133 50.78 -58.88 17.46
C GLU A 133 51.29 -59.50 18.76
N GLU A 134 50.90 -58.95 19.91
CA GLU A 134 51.24 -59.48 21.23
C GLU A 134 50.67 -60.89 21.43
N ALA A 135 49.38 -61.09 21.11
CA ALA A 135 48.74 -62.40 21.21
C ALA A 135 49.41 -63.45 20.31
N GLN A 136 49.79 -63.08 19.08
CA GLN A 136 50.52 -63.96 18.17
C GLN A 136 51.90 -64.32 18.73
N SER A 137 52.66 -63.36 19.26
CA SER A 137 53.99 -63.62 19.83
C SER A 137 53.96 -64.60 21.01
N LEU A 138 52.95 -64.48 21.87
CA LEU A 138 52.72 -65.38 23.00
C LEU A 138 52.30 -66.78 22.55
N SER A 139 51.56 -66.87 21.45
CA SER A 139 51.15 -68.17 20.88
C SER A 139 52.31 -68.99 20.30
N LEU A 140 53.35 -68.31 19.80
CA LEU A 140 54.54 -68.92 19.17
C LEU A 140 55.68 -69.22 20.17
N SER A 141 55.58 -68.75 21.42
CA SER A 141 56.59 -68.94 22.47
C SER A 141 56.36 -70.19 23.35
N LYS A 142 55.59 -71.17 22.85
CA LYS A 142 55.35 -72.48 23.47
C LYS A 142 56.08 -73.58 22.72
#